data_AF-A0A7R9IJR6-F1
#
_entry.id   AF-A0A7R9IJR6-F1
#
_cell.length_a   1.000
_cell.length_b   1.000
_cell.length_c   1.000
_cell.angle_alpha   90.00
_cell.angle_beta   90.00
_cell.angle_gamma   90.00
#
_symmetry.space_group_name_H-M   'P 1'
#
loop_
_entity.id
_entity.type
_entity.pdbx_description
1 polymer ?
#
loop_
_entity_poly.entity_id
_entity_poly.type
_entity_poly.pdbx_seq_one_letter_code
_entity_poly.pdbx_strand_id
1 'polypeptide(L)'
;MANSVESKKSKGPTPTVDQINADRVTQLASRYWAPYTVGNHLPFDEKVVDDIYITEIYGSNFSIRRIMMLEFSQYLENYLWPNYVTGTSSHAHMMSIVVMINEKFRERVPAWQPFKKLPEHFPGFFQQMLEACLLEGSLREQTALLVFLNHCFNSMEVELIRDQVKHLVSLAMWVSLQCMQWTAVLDVVDRLVLDVVDRAVLGMVDRVVLDMVDRAVLDVVDRAVQDVVDRAVLDVVDRVVLDAVDRAVLDVVDRVVLDVVDRVVLDAVDRAVLDMVGRAVLDMVDRAVLDVVDRAVLDVVDRVVLDAVDRVVINAVDRVVLDAVDIAVLDVVDRAVLDAVDRAVLDMVDRAVQDMVDRVVLDVVDRAVLDAVDRGRREQELHSVPKWRKYWKLIQKRDKPELKTKLEWERRFLQRLMIRFMKILESVPEDGEVNNDVVHYCERFLELIIDLEALLPTRRFFNTVLDDCHLVVRCHLASLTQRLEGNLFSQICLIRLIKRATVTIAILS
;
A
#
# COMPACT_ATOMS: atom_id res chain seq x y z
N MET A 1 -64.57 -20.87 12.10
CA MET A 1 -64.13 -19.55 12.59
C MET A 1 -62.81 -19.23 11.91
N ALA A 2 -62.85 -18.39 10.88
CA ALA A 2 -61.68 -17.89 10.17
C ALA A 2 -61.70 -16.37 10.31
N ASN A 3 -60.69 -15.78 10.94
CA ASN A 3 -60.52 -14.34 11.04
C ASN A 3 -59.42 -13.92 10.04
N SER A 4 -59.86 -13.36 8.92
CA SER A 4 -59.03 -12.58 7.99
C SER A 4 -58.80 -11.18 8.55
N VAL A 5 -57.56 -10.83 8.87
CA VAL A 5 -57.18 -9.47 9.23
C VAL A 5 -56.72 -8.75 7.95
N GLU A 6 -57.62 -7.96 7.37
CA GLU A 6 -57.26 -6.97 6.35
C GLU A 6 -56.56 -5.77 7.01
N SER A 7 -55.29 -5.53 6.66
CA SER A 7 -54.57 -4.31 7.06
C SER A 7 -55.00 -3.14 6.15
N LYS A 8 -55.92 -2.31 6.65
CA LYS A 8 -56.26 -1.02 6.03
C LYS A 8 -55.07 -0.07 6.12
N LYS A 9 -54.36 0.13 5.00
CA LYS A 9 -53.46 1.29 4.81
C LYS A 9 -54.27 2.57 5.01
N SER A 10 -53.92 3.39 6.01
CA SER A 10 -54.53 4.70 6.19
C SER A 10 -54.05 5.63 5.06
N LYS A 11 -54.96 6.02 4.18
CA LYS A 11 -54.79 7.22 3.37
C LYS A 11 -54.83 8.41 4.34
N GLY A 12 -53.77 9.20 4.40
CA GLY A 12 -53.74 10.43 5.20
C GLY A 12 -54.92 11.35 4.82
N PRO A 13 -55.38 12.21 5.74
CA PRO A 13 -56.56 13.05 5.52
C PRO A 13 -56.30 14.00 4.35
N THR A 14 -57.21 14.00 3.36
CA THR A 14 -57.20 14.96 2.26
C THR A 14 -57.36 16.37 2.85
N PRO A 15 -56.41 17.30 2.65
CA PRO A 15 -56.48 18.63 3.24
C PRO A 15 -57.69 19.41 2.70
N THR A 16 -58.37 20.16 3.57
CA THR A 16 -59.47 21.03 3.17
C THR A 16 -58.94 22.23 2.38
N VAL A 17 -59.78 22.83 1.52
CA VAL A 17 -59.42 24.01 0.70
C VAL A 17 -58.88 25.15 1.57
N ASP A 18 -59.42 25.34 2.78
CA ASP A 18 -58.96 26.35 3.73
C ASP A 18 -57.55 26.07 4.27
N GLN A 19 -57.19 24.80 4.48
CA GLN A 19 -55.84 24.40 4.89
C GLN A 19 -54.81 24.60 3.77
N ILE A 20 -55.23 24.44 2.51
CA ILE A 20 -54.37 24.69 1.33
C ILE A 20 -54.16 26.20 1.15
N ASN A 21 -55.20 27.02 1.33
CA ASN A 21 -55.10 28.47 1.24
C ASN A 21 -54.31 29.09 2.41
N ALA A 22 -54.34 28.46 3.59
CA ALA A 22 -53.52 28.83 4.72
C ALA A 22 -52.04 28.40 4.58
N ASP A 23 -51.72 27.53 3.63
CA ASP A 23 -50.36 27.04 3.45
C ASP A 23 -49.42 28.13 2.92
N ARG A 24 -48.22 28.20 3.50
CA ARG A 24 -47.21 29.21 3.17
C ARG A 24 -46.83 29.16 1.68
N VAL A 25 -46.74 27.97 1.08
CA VAL A 25 -46.40 27.82 -0.33
C VAL A 25 -47.48 28.44 -1.22
N THR A 26 -48.76 28.21 -0.90
CA THR A 26 -49.90 28.78 -1.65
C THR A 26 -49.94 30.30 -1.55
N GLN A 27 -49.61 30.85 -0.37
CA GLN A 27 -49.53 32.31 -0.17
C GLN A 27 -48.38 32.94 -0.96
N LEU A 28 -47.21 32.31 -0.97
CA LEU A 28 -46.07 32.74 -1.78
C LEU A 28 -46.40 32.65 -3.27
N ALA A 29 -46.98 31.54 -3.71
CA ALA A 29 -47.41 31.36 -5.09
C ALA A 29 -48.36 32.48 -5.53
N SER A 30 -49.39 32.77 -4.73
CA SER A 30 -50.36 33.83 -5.01
C SER A 30 -49.71 35.21 -5.16
N ARG A 31 -48.62 35.48 -4.45
CA ARG A 31 -47.90 36.77 -4.49
C ARG A 31 -46.93 36.91 -5.67
N TYR A 32 -46.40 35.82 -6.19
CA TYR A 32 -45.25 35.88 -7.09
C TYR A 32 -45.43 35.17 -8.44
N TRP A 33 -46.15 34.06 -8.53
CA TRP A 33 -46.15 33.26 -9.78
C TRP A 33 -47.42 32.46 -10.10
N ALA A 34 -48.42 32.46 -9.21
CA ALA A 34 -49.61 31.65 -9.42
C ALA A 34 -50.40 32.11 -10.67
N PRO A 35 -50.91 31.18 -11.47
CA PRO A 35 -51.53 31.49 -12.77
C PRO A 35 -52.83 32.29 -12.65
N TYR A 36 -53.47 32.30 -11.48
CA TYR A 36 -54.72 33.02 -11.23
C TYR A 36 -54.52 34.43 -10.66
N THR A 37 -53.27 34.85 -10.35
CA THR A 37 -52.97 36.16 -9.75
C THR A 37 -52.04 37.05 -10.59
N VAL A 38 -51.87 36.75 -11.87
CA VAL A 38 -50.88 37.37 -12.78
C VAL A 38 -50.84 38.90 -12.75
N GLY A 39 -51.97 39.57 -12.52
CA GLY A 39 -52.03 41.04 -12.45
C GLY A 39 -51.41 41.69 -11.21
N ASN A 40 -51.14 40.92 -10.15
CA ASN A 40 -50.70 41.41 -8.84
C ASN A 40 -49.37 40.80 -8.38
N HIS A 41 -48.59 40.23 -9.30
CA HIS A 41 -47.32 39.59 -8.96
C HIS A 41 -46.26 40.63 -8.57
N LEU A 42 -45.54 40.34 -7.49
CA LEU A 42 -44.33 41.06 -7.12
C LEU A 42 -43.19 40.73 -8.10
N PRO A 43 -42.19 41.62 -8.25
CA PRO A 43 -41.00 41.33 -9.07
C PRO A 43 -40.24 40.11 -8.53
N PHE A 44 -39.48 39.47 -9.40
CA PHE A 44 -38.65 38.32 -9.04
C PHE A 44 -37.67 38.68 -7.91
N ASP A 45 -37.64 37.83 -6.89
CA ASP A 45 -36.68 37.88 -5.80
C ASP A 45 -36.03 36.51 -5.62
N GLU A 46 -34.71 36.46 -5.79
CA GLU A 46 -33.89 35.25 -5.63
C GLU A 46 -33.94 34.70 -4.20
N LYS A 47 -34.09 35.58 -3.19
CA LYS A 47 -34.18 35.16 -1.79
C LYS A 47 -35.41 34.30 -1.51
N VAL A 48 -36.48 34.50 -2.28
CA VAL A 48 -37.70 33.67 -2.18
C VAL A 48 -37.40 32.24 -2.63
N VAL A 49 -36.59 32.08 -3.67
CA VAL A 49 -36.18 30.75 -4.15
C VAL A 49 -35.31 30.06 -3.11
N ASP A 50 -34.33 30.77 -2.54
CA ASP A 50 -33.46 30.26 -1.49
C ASP A 50 -34.24 29.87 -0.23
N ASP A 51 -35.16 30.73 0.21
CA ASP A 51 -36.03 30.50 1.36
C ASP A 51 -36.92 29.27 1.16
N ILE A 52 -37.60 29.16 0.00
CA ILE A 52 -38.41 27.98 -0.35
C ILE A 52 -37.55 26.72 -0.35
N TYR A 53 -36.35 26.77 -0.94
CA TYR A 53 -35.46 25.62 -0.96
C TYR A 53 -35.06 25.19 0.45
N ILE A 54 -34.54 26.12 1.26
CA ILE A 54 -34.03 25.83 2.59
C ILE A 54 -35.14 25.35 3.53
N THR A 55 -36.31 25.97 3.48
CA THR A 55 -37.39 25.71 4.44
C THR A 55 -38.36 24.63 4.00
N GLU A 56 -38.79 24.66 2.73
CA GLU A 56 -39.88 23.79 2.24
C GLU A 56 -39.35 22.54 1.52
N ILE A 57 -38.19 22.59 0.87
CA ILE A 57 -37.61 21.44 0.16
C ILE A 57 -36.60 20.72 1.05
N TYR A 58 -35.48 21.37 1.35
CA TYR A 58 -34.38 20.81 2.14
C TYR A 58 -34.79 20.60 3.60
N GLY A 59 -35.36 21.63 4.25
CA GLY A 59 -35.79 21.58 5.65
C GLY A 59 -36.93 20.61 5.92
N SER A 60 -37.74 20.28 4.91
CA SER A 60 -38.77 19.24 4.99
C SER A 60 -38.26 17.83 4.65
N ASN A 61 -36.95 17.68 4.46
CA ASN A 61 -36.31 16.43 4.03
C ASN A 61 -36.86 15.91 2.69
N PHE A 62 -37.02 16.80 1.71
CA PHE A 62 -37.57 16.49 0.38
C PHE A 62 -38.97 15.86 0.47
N SER A 63 -39.83 16.43 1.32
CA SER A 63 -41.20 15.95 1.47
C SER A 63 -41.95 16.01 0.14
N ILE A 64 -42.36 14.84 -0.34
CA ILE A 64 -43.19 14.68 -1.54
C ILE A 64 -44.39 15.63 -1.53
N ARG A 65 -45.07 15.77 -0.38
CA ARG A 65 -46.24 16.64 -0.26
C ARG A 65 -45.90 18.11 -0.53
N ARG A 66 -44.76 18.60 -0.03
CA ARG A 66 -44.31 19.99 -0.26
C ARG A 66 -43.95 20.22 -1.72
N ILE A 67 -43.21 19.27 -2.30
CA ILE A 67 -42.79 19.30 -3.70
C ILE A 67 -44.00 19.29 -4.64
N MET A 68 -44.99 18.42 -4.38
CA MET A 68 -46.24 18.37 -5.15
C MET A 68 -46.98 19.71 -5.11
N MET A 69 -47.09 20.35 -3.93
CA MET A 69 -47.77 21.65 -3.83
C MET A 69 -47.07 22.75 -4.65
N LEU A 70 -45.73 22.75 -4.68
CA LEU A 70 -44.95 23.64 -5.54
C LEU A 70 -45.21 23.36 -7.03
N GLU A 71 -45.24 22.09 -7.44
CA GLU A 71 -45.52 21.69 -8.83
C GLU A 71 -46.94 22.12 -9.26
N PHE A 72 -47.97 21.86 -8.44
CA PHE A 72 -49.35 22.28 -8.71
C PHE A 72 -49.49 23.80 -8.87
N SER A 73 -48.64 24.57 -8.21
CA SER A 73 -48.60 26.03 -8.32
C SER A 73 -47.90 26.55 -9.58
N GLN A 74 -47.37 25.67 -10.44
CA GLN A 74 -46.56 26.00 -11.63
C GLN A 74 -45.27 26.76 -11.30
N TYR A 75 -44.62 26.37 -10.19
CA TYR A 75 -43.39 27.02 -9.70
C TYR A 75 -42.25 27.01 -10.74
N LEU A 76 -42.12 25.92 -11.49
CA LEU A 76 -41.08 25.80 -12.52
C LEU A 76 -41.31 26.77 -13.69
N GLU A 77 -42.52 26.76 -14.24
CA GLU A 77 -42.86 27.44 -15.48
C GLU A 77 -42.93 28.95 -15.32
N ASN A 78 -43.44 29.42 -14.17
CA ASN A 78 -43.77 30.82 -13.97
C ASN A 78 -42.75 31.56 -13.11
N TYR A 79 -41.97 30.86 -12.27
CA TYR A 79 -41.02 31.51 -11.35
C TYR A 79 -39.56 31.07 -11.53
N LEU A 80 -39.29 29.77 -11.59
CA LEU A 80 -37.91 29.29 -11.61
C LEU A 80 -37.23 29.50 -12.96
N TRP A 81 -37.75 28.88 -14.03
CA TRP A 81 -37.04 28.82 -15.32
C TRP A 81 -36.93 30.17 -16.03
N PRO A 82 -37.98 31.02 -16.09
CA PRO A 82 -37.89 32.32 -16.74
C PRO A 82 -36.86 33.27 -16.10
N ASN A 83 -36.57 33.09 -14.81
CA ASN A 83 -35.66 33.94 -14.03
C ASN A 83 -34.31 33.27 -13.75
N TYR A 84 -34.05 32.09 -14.33
CA TYR A 84 -32.79 31.38 -14.13
C TYR A 84 -31.72 31.93 -15.06
N VAL A 85 -30.57 32.32 -14.50
CA VAL A 85 -29.43 32.85 -15.25
C VAL A 85 -28.18 32.08 -14.86
N THR A 86 -27.53 31.50 -15.87
CA THR A 86 -26.30 30.72 -15.69
C THR A 86 -25.19 31.56 -15.05
N GLY A 87 -24.58 31.05 -13.98
CA GLY A 87 -23.44 31.66 -13.32
C GLY A 87 -23.78 32.68 -12.23
N THR A 88 -25.01 33.22 -12.22
CA THR A 88 -25.48 34.12 -11.16
C THR A 88 -26.45 33.44 -10.21
N SER A 89 -27.33 32.58 -10.72
CA SER A 89 -28.33 31.88 -9.90
C SER A 89 -27.70 30.96 -8.86
N SER A 90 -28.28 30.95 -7.66
CA SER A 90 -27.84 30.14 -6.53
C SER A 90 -27.93 28.61 -6.76
N HIS A 91 -27.19 27.85 -5.95
CA HIS A 91 -27.30 26.38 -5.91
C HIS A 91 -28.73 25.91 -5.56
N ALA A 92 -29.41 26.65 -4.68
CA ALA A 92 -30.80 26.38 -4.30
C ALA A 92 -31.78 26.58 -5.47
N HIS A 93 -31.54 27.58 -6.33
CA HIS A 93 -32.32 27.77 -7.56
C HIS A 93 -32.14 26.60 -8.53
N MET A 94 -30.89 26.18 -8.75
CA MET A 94 -30.57 25.01 -9.59
C MET A 94 -31.23 23.73 -9.04
N MET A 95 -31.06 23.44 -7.74
CA MET A 95 -31.66 22.28 -7.10
C MET A 95 -33.19 22.31 -7.10
N SER A 96 -33.81 23.48 -6.95
CA SER A 96 -35.26 23.63 -7.05
C SER A 96 -35.77 23.23 -8.43
N ILE A 97 -35.07 23.61 -9.52
CA ILE A 97 -35.41 23.19 -10.89
C ILE A 97 -35.29 21.66 -11.02
N VAL A 98 -34.18 21.08 -10.54
CA VAL A 98 -33.94 19.63 -10.55
C VAL A 98 -35.09 18.87 -9.87
N VAL A 99 -35.48 19.31 -8.67
CA VAL A 99 -36.55 18.68 -7.90
C VAL A 99 -37.92 18.80 -8.60
N MET A 100 -38.23 19.96 -9.17
CA MET A 100 -39.49 20.15 -9.91
C MET A 100 -39.56 19.24 -11.15
N ILE A 101 -38.45 19.06 -11.86
CA ILE A 101 -38.41 18.15 -13.01
C ILE A 101 -38.59 16.70 -12.60
N ASN A 102 -37.90 16.26 -11.55
CA ASN A 102 -38.07 14.91 -11.02
C ASN A 102 -39.51 14.64 -10.62
N GLU A 103 -40.19 15.60 -10.00
CA GLU A 103 -41.61 15.46 -9.65
C GLU A 103 -42.50 15.39 -10.89
N LYS A 104 -42.24 16.23 -11.91
CA LYS A 104 -42.98 16.15 -13.18
C LYS A 104 -42.87 14.79 -13.86
N PHE A 105 -41.68 14.18 -13.84
CA PHE A 105 -41.50 12.81 -14.34
C PHE A 105 -42.24 11.78 -13.49
N ARG A 106 -42.24 11.94 -12.17
CA ARG A 106 -42.96 11.06 -11.23
C ARG A 106 -44.47 11.09 -11.46
N GLU A 107 -45.03 12.28 -11.68
CA GLU A 107 -46.46 12.48 -12.01
C GLU A 107 -46.78 12.25 -13.50
N ARG A 108 -45.77 11.90 -14.31
CA ARG A 108 -45.88 11.62 -15.75
C ARG A 108 -46.43 12.79 -16.58
N VAL A 109 -46.10 14.01 -16.17
CA VAL A 109 -46.46 15.23 -16.91
C VAL A 109 -45.28 15.72 -17.77
N PRO A 110 -45.55 16.49 -18.86
CA PRO A 110 -44.48 16.96 -19.74
C PRO A 110 -43.47 17.87 -19.03
N ALA A 111 -42.26 17.36 -18.78
CA ALA A 111 -41.23 18.08 -18.01
C ALA A 111 -40.44 19.11 -18.83
N TRP A 112 -40.22 18.86 -20.14
CA TRP A 112 -39.25 19.63 -20.93
C TRP A 112 -39.79 20.88 -21.62
N GLN A 113 -41.10 21.14 -21.56
CA GLN A 113 -41.74 22.24 -22.28
C GLN A 113 -41.19 23.64 -21.89
N PRO A 114 -40.90 23.94 -20.61
CA PRO A 114 -40.37 25.26 -20.23
C PRO A 114 -39.00 25.55 -20.86
N PHE A 115 -38.11 24.56 -20.89
CA PHE A 115 -36.78 24.70 -21.48
C PHE A 115 -36.81 24.84 -23.00
N LYS A 116 -37.82 24.26 -23.68
CA LYS A 116 -38.01 24.46 -25.11
C LYS A 116 -38.41 25.90 -25.45
N LYS A 117 -39.14 26.58 -24.56
CA LYS A 117 -39.53 27.98 -24.75
C LYS A 117 -38.36 28.94 -24.55
N LEU A 118 -37.49 28.65 -23.58
CA LEU A 118 -36.31 29.45 -23.25
C LEU A 118 -35.07 28.54 -23.17
N PRO A 119 -34.43 28.20 -24.31
CA PRO A 119 -33.34 27.23 -24.33
C PRO A 119 -31.96 27.79 -23.96
N GLU A 120 -31.80 29.12 -23.96
CA GLU A 120 -30.49 29.80 -23.91
C GLU A 120 -29.65 29.43 -22.68
N HIS A 121 -30.28 29.32 -21.51
CA HIS A 121 -29.59 29.02 -20.25
C HIS A 121 -29.44 27.51 -19.96
N PHE A 122 -30.04 26.64 -20.78
CA PHE A 122 -30.04 25.20 -20.52
C PHE A 122 -28.65 24.53 -20.57
N PRO A 123 -27.77 24.82 -21.56
CA PRO A 123 -26.42 24.24 -21.57
C PRO A 123 -25.61 24.61 -20.32
N GLY A 124 -25.76 25.86 -19.86
CA GLY A 124 -25.12 26.36 -18.64
C GLY A 124 -25.65 25.70 -17.38
N PHE A 125 -26.98 25.61 -17.26
CA PHE A 125 -27.66 24.88 -16.19
C PHE A 125 -27.20 23.41 -16.13
N PHE A 126 -27.17 22.73 -17.28
CA PHE A 126 -26.78 21.34 -17.36
C PHE A 126 -25.33 21.13 -16.91
N GLN A 127 -24.40 22.00 -17.31
CA GLN A 127 -23.02 21.94 -16.86
C GLN A 127 -22.89 22.11 -15.34
N GLN A 128 -23.61 23.09 -14.75
CA GLN A 128 -23.62 23.26 -13.29
C GLN A 128 -24.19 22.04 -12.55
N MET A 129 -25.23 21.42 -13.12
CA MET A 129 -25.81 20.18 -12.59
C MET A 129 -24.80 19.02 -12.63
N LEU A 130 -24.05 18.85 -13.73
CA LEU A 130 -23.00 17.83 -13.82
C LEU A 130 -21.89 18.07 -12.80
N GLU A 131 -21.49 19.33 -12.59
CA GLU A 131 -20.51 19.68 -11.57
C GLU A 131 -21.03 19.34 -10.17
N ALA A 132 -22.28 19.68 -9.86
CA ALA A 132 -22.92 19.35 -8.60
C ALA A 132 -23.00 17.84 -8.32
N CYS A 133 -23.17 17.00 -9.35
CA CYS A 133 -23.13 15.53 -9.23
C CYS A 133 -21.77 14.99 -8.73
N LEU A 134 -20.69 15.78 -8.83
CA LEU A 134 -19.34 15.40 -8.41
C LEU A 134 -18.88 16.14 -7.14
N LEU A 135 -19.59 17.17 -6.68
CA LEU A 135 -19.30 17.90 -5.45
C LEU A 135 -19.78 17.15 -4.21
N GLU A 136 -19.04 17.25 -3.11
CA GLU A 136 -19.49 16.75 -1.80
C GLU A 136 -20.73 17.53 -1.32
N GLY A 137 -21.73 16.82 -0.81
CA GLY A 137 -23.02 17.40 -0.44
C GLY A 137 -23.96 16.35 0.14
N SER A 138 -25.21 16.74 0.43
CA SER A 138 -26.21 15.82 0.96
C SER A 138 -26.49 14.69 -0.02
N LEU A 139 -26.49 13.43 0.46
CA LEU A 139 -26.81 12.27 -0.38
C LEU A 139 -28.20 12.37 -1.00
N ARG A 140 -29.14 13.08 -0.39
CA ARG A 140 -30.47 13.33 -0.98
C ARG A 140 -30.41 14.27 -2.17
N GLU A 141 -29.65 15.35 -2.07
CA GLU A 141 -29.41 16.25 -3.20
C GLU A 141 -28.73 15.49 -4.34
N GLN A 142 -27.69 14.73 -4.01
CA GLN A 142 -26.97 13.89 -4.98
C GLN A 142 -27.88 12.84 -5.63
N THR A 143 -28.79 12.23 -4.86
CA THR A 143 -29.79 11.30 -5.39
C THR A 143 -30.77 12.01 -6.33
N ALA A 144 -31.23 13.22 -6.00
CA ALA A 144 -32.09 14.00 -6.88
C ALA A 144 -31.39 14.39 -8.19
N LEU A 145 -30.10 14.73 -8.12
CA LEU A 145 -29.26 14.99 -9.29
C LEU A 145 -29.11 13.74 -10.17
N LEU A 146 -28.87 12.57 -9.58
CA LEU A 146 -28.80 11.29 -10.32
C LEU A 146 -30.11 10.96 -11.02
N VAL A 147 -31.25 11.14 -10.36
CA VAL A 147 -32.58 10.92 -10.95
C VAL A 147 -32.81 11.87 -12.13
N PHE A 148 -32.47 13.15 -11.97
CA PHE A 148 -32.57 14.13 -13.05
C PHE A 148 -31.66 13.80 -14.23
N LEU A 149 -30.41 13.42 -13.95
CA LEU A 149 -29.46 12.97 -14.96
C LEU A 149 -30.00 11.74 -15.72
N ASN A 150 -30.61 10.79 -15.00
CA ASN A 150 -31.25 9.63 -15.62
C ASN A 150 -32.41 10.05 -16.54
N HIS A 151 -33.25 10.98 -16.11
CA HIS A 151 -34.30 11.55 -16.96
C HIS A 151 -33.74 12.22 -18.23
N CYS A 152 -32.57 12.86 -18.15
CA CYS A 152 -31.89 13.43 -19.32
C CYS A 152 -31.46 12.34 -20.31
N PHE A 153 -30.83 11.26 -19.84
CA PHE A 153 -30.44 10.12 -20.68
C PHE A 153 -31.64 9.40 -21.31
N ASN A 154 -32.75 9.28 -20.58
CA ASN A 154 -33.99 8.70 -21.07
C ASN A 154 -34.75 9.63 -22.04
N SER A 155 -34.37 10.90 -22.17
CA SER A 155 -35.04 11.91 -23.00
C SER A 155 -34.23 12.34 -24.23
N MET A 156 -33.38 11.45 -24.77
CA MET A 156 -32.54 11.71 -25.95
C MET A 156 -33.32 12.01 -27.25
N GLU A 157 -34.64 11.79 -27.26
CA GLU A 157 -35.52 12.24 -28.35
C GLU A 157 -35.65 13.77 -28.40
N VAL A 158 -35.52 14.46 -27.26
CA VAL A 158 -35.57 15.92 -27.18
C VAL A 158 -34.24 16.50 -27.63
N GLU A 159 -34.25 17.29 -28.71
CA GLU A 159 -33.04 17.85 -29.32
C GLU A 159 -32.18 18.65 -28.35
N LEU A 160 -32.79 19.54 -27.56
CA LEU A 160 -32.11 20.33 -26.53
C LEU A 160 -31.32 19.46 -25.54
N ILE A 161 -31.91 18.34 -25.10
CA ILE A 161 -31.30 17.42 -24.13
C ILE A 161 -30.21 16.59 -24.80
N ARG A 162 -30.53 16.02 -25.98
CA ARG A 162 -29.61 15.21 -26.77
C ARG A 162 -28.31 15.94 -27.07
N ASP A 163 -28.38 17.23 -27.38
CA ASP A 163 -27.20 18.02 -27.70
C ASP A 163 -26.25 18.17 -26.52
N GLN A 164 -26.74 18.16 -25.29
CA GLN A 164 -25.87 18.17 -24.10
C GLN A 164 -25.37 16.76 -23.76
N VAL A 165 -26.29 15.79 -23.74
CA VAL A 165 -26.02 14.44 -23.22
C VAL A 165 -25.13 13.60 -24.16
N LYS A 166 -25.24 13.78 -25.49
CA LYS A 166 -24.48 12.99 -26.48
C LYS A 166 -22.96 13.04 -26.28
N HIS A 167 -22.45 14.14 -25.73
CA HIS A 167 -21.01 14.32 -25.52
C HIS A 167 -20.48 13.41 -24.41
N LEU A 168 -21.31 13.09 -23.41
CA LEU A 168 -20.98 12.25 -22.26
C LEU A 168 -20.85 10.75 -22.62
N VAL A 169 -21.56 10.30 -23.66
CA VAL A 169 -21.64 8.88 -24.08
C VAL A 169 -21.05 8.62 -25.47
N SER A 170 -20.32 9.59 -26.03
CA SER A 170 -19.67 9.44 -27.33
C SER A 170 -18.36 8.66 -27.23
N LEU A 171 -17.80 8.22 -28.37
CA LEU A 171 -16.46 7.58 -28.44
C LEU A 171 -15.38 8.37 -27.68
N ALA A 172 -15.53 9.70 -27.58
CA ALA A 172 -14.59 10.54 -26.86
C ALA A 172 -14.50 10.23 -25.35
N MET A 173 -15.51 9.55 -24.77
CA MET A 173 -15.48 9.10 -23.39
C MET A 173 -14.35 8.10 -23.10
N TRP A 174 -13.81 7.42 -24.12
CA TRP A 174 -12.66 6.51 -23.97
C TRP A 174 -11.35 7.21 -23.57
N VAL A 175 -11.35 8.54 -23.43
CA VAL A 175 -10.29 9.25 -22.67
C VAL A 175 -10.20 8.73 -21.23
N SER A 176 -11.32 8.29 -20.66
CA SER A 176 -11.41 7.79 -19.28
C SER A 176 -10.73 6.43 -19.06
N LEU A 177 -10.64 5.57 -20.09
CA LEU A 177 -10.03 4.23 -20.04
C LEU A 177 -8.52 4.19 -19.69
N GLN A 178 -7.88 5.35 -19.56
CA GLN A 178 -6.47 5.45 -19.15
C GLN A 178 -6.31 5.66 -17.63
N CYS A 179 -7.40 5.91 -16.89
CA CYS A 179 -7.31 6.52 -15.55
C CYS A 179 -7.45 5.54 -14.39
N MET A 180 -8.04 4.35 -14.59
CA MET A 180 -8.23 3.34 -13.53
C MET A 180 -6.98 2.52 -13.20
N GLN A 181 -5.90 2.68 -13.97
CA GLN A 181 -4.70 1.86 -13.84
C GLN A 181 -3.92 2.14 -12.55
N TRP A 182 -3.96 3.34 -11.98
CA TRP A 182 -3.15 3.66 -10.79
C TRP A 182 -3.64 3.00 -9.50
N THR A 183 -4.95 2.84 -9.28
CA THR A 183 -5.45 2.18 -8.06
C THR A 183 -5.28 0.67 -8.09
N ALA A 184 -5.44 0.04 -9.27
CA ALA A 184 -5.16 -1.38 -9.45
C ALA A 184 -3.65 -1.67 -9.44
N VAL A 185 -2.84 -0.78 -10.02
CA VAL A 185 -1.37 -0.86 -9.92
C VAL A 185 -0.95 -0.72 -8.46
N LEU A 186 -1.50 0.23 -7.69
CA LEU A 186 -1.17 0.34 -6.27
C LEU A 186 -1.55 -0.91 -5.49
N ASP A 187 -2.73 -1.50 -5.70
CA ASP A 187 -3.16 -2.72 -4.99
C ASP A 187 -2.34 -3.96 -5.39
N VAL A 188 -1.96 -4.08 -6.67
CA VAL A 188 -1.08 -5.15 -7.18
C VAL A 188 0.37 -4.94 -6.72
N VAL A 189 0.86 -3.70 -6.73
CA VAL A 189 2.19 -3.33 -6.24
C VAL A 189 2.26 -3.57 -4.74
N ASP A 190 1.30 -3.11 -3.95
CA ASP A 190 1.28 -3.33 -2.50
C ASP A 190 1.27 -4.84 -2.18
N ARG A 191 0.43 -5.63 -2.86
CA ARG A 191 0.41 -7.09 -2.64
C ARG A 191 1.68 -7.80 -3.07
N LEU A 192 2.20 -7.49 -4.26
CA LEU A 192 3.39 -8.17 -4.79
C LEU A 192 4.66 -7.73 -4.05
N VAL A 193 4.77 -6.44 -3.71
CA VAL A 193 5.89 -5.92 -2.94
C VAL A 193 5.87 -6.54 -1.55
N LEU A 194 4.73 -6.59 -0.86
CA LEU A 194 4.64 -7.23 0.46
C LEU A 194 4.98 -8.72 0.39
N ASP A 195 4.39 -9.50 -0.53
CA ASP A 195 4.66 -10.94 -0.62
C ASP A 195 6.11 -11.25 -1.00
N VAL A 196 6.71 -10.46 -1.91
CA VAL A 196 8.11 -10.67 -2.34
C VAL A 196 9.07 -10.23 -1.24
N VAL A 197 8.84 -9.07 -0.62
CA VAL A 197 9.68 -8.56 0.46
C VAL A 197 9.62 -9.51 1.65
N ASP A 198 8.43 -9.89 2.12
CA ASP A 198 8.30 -10.75 3.28
C ASP A 198 8.95 -12.12 3.05
N ARG A 199 8.71 -12.75 1.90
CA ARG A 199 9.21 -14.10 1.63
C ARG A 199 10.72 -14.13 1.35
N ALA A 200 11.23 -13.14 0.64
CA ALA A 200 12.63 -13.12 0.22
C ALA A 200 13.55 -12.56 1.30
N VAL A 201 13.11 -11.53 2.05
CA VAL A 201 13.89 -10.98 3.17
C VAL A 201 13.97 -11.99 4.31
N LEU A 202 12.85 -12.57 4.75
CA LEU A 202 12.87 -13.56 5.84
C LEU A 202 13.66 -14.81 5.46
N GLY A 203 13.47 -15.33 4.25
CA GLY A 203 14.17 -16.53 3.78
C GLY A 203 15.68 -16.33 3.58
N MET A 204 16.11 -15.11 3.24
CA MET A 204 17.53 -14.76 3.10
C MET A 204 18.18 -14.56 4.46
N VAL A 205 17.56 -13.76 5.34
CA VAL A 205 18.09 -13.46 6.67
C VAL A 205 18.32 -14.75 7.45
N ASP A 206 17.36 -15.67 7.46
CA ASP A 206 17.51 -16.93 8.20
C ASP A 206 18.66 -17.80 7.67
N ARG A 207 18.86 -17.89 6.34
CA ARG A 207 19.92 -18.75 5.79
C ARG A 207 21.30 -18.11 5.90
N VAL A 208 21.40 -16.83 5.55
CA VAL A 208 22.68 -16.16 5.40
C VAL A 208 23.25 -15.77 6.75
N VAL A 209 22.43 -15.25 7.67
CA VAL A 209 22.92 -14.85 8.99
C VAL A 209 23.37 -16.07 9.78
N LEU A 210 22.62 -17.16 9.77
CA LEU A 210 23.00 -18.37 10.52
C LEU A 210 24.28 -19.02 9.96
N ASP A 211 24.38 -19.27 8.65
CA ASP A 211 25.56 -19.91 8.06
C ASP A 211 26.83 -19.04 8.22
N MET A 212 26.69 -17.71 8.18
CA MET A 212 27.83 -16.80 8.27
C MET A 212 28.29 -16.61 9.71
N VAL A 213 27.37 -16.53 10.67
CA VAL A 213 27.70 -16.50 12.11
C VAL A 213 28.41 -17.79 12.49
N ASP A 214 27.89 -18.95 12.08
CA ASP A 214 28.51 -20.24 12.42
C ASP A 214 29.93 -20.36 11.84
N ARG A 215 30.13 -19.99 10.57
CA ARG A 215 31.48 -20.03 9.96
C ARG A 215 32.44 -19.01 10.55
N ALA A 216 32.01 -17.76 10.71
CA ALA A 216 32.89 -16.69 11.17
C ALA A 216 33.30 -16.91 12.63
N VAL A 217 32.37 -17.35 13.49
CA VAL A 217 32.68 -17.66 14.90
C VAL A 217 33.64 -18.85 14.98
N LEU A 218 33.39 -19.94 14.26
CA LEU A 218 34.25 -21.12 14.31
C LEU A 218 35.67 -20.82 13.78
N ASP A 219 35.80 -20.20 12.61
CA ASP A 219 37.12 -19.93 12.01
C ASP A 219 37.95 -18.92 12.84
N VAL A 220 37.29 -17.92 13.46
CA VAL A 220 37.96 -16.93 14.31
C VAL A 220 38.38 -17.54 15.64
N VAL A 221 37.52 -18.34 16.27
CA VAL A 221 37.85 -19.02 17.52
C VAL A 221 38.99 -20.01 17.32
N ASP A 222 38.94 -20.85 16.28
CA ASP A 222 39.99 -21.84 16.03
C ASP A 222 41.34 -21.19 15.74
N ARG A 223 41.39 -20.14 14.91
CA ARG A 223 42.65 -19.42 14.65
C ARG A 223 43.17 -18.67 15.86
N ALA A 224 42.31 -17.92 16.56
CA ALA A 224 42.74 -17.10 17.69
C ALA A 224 43.25 -17.97 18.85
N VAL A 225 42.56 -19.07 19.15
CA VAL A 225 43.01 -20.03 20.18
C VAL A 225 44.34 -20.65 19.77
N GLN A 226 44.47 -21.10 18.52
CA GLN A 226 45.70 -21.77 18.08
C GLN A 226 46.91 -20.83 18.05
N ASP A 227 46.76 -19.61 17.54
CA ASP A 227 47.85 -18.63 17.49
C ASP A 227 48.27 -18.14 18.90
N VAL A 228 47.33 -17.98 19.83
CA VAL A 228 47.64 -17.58 21.22
C VAL A 228 48.31 -18.71 21.98
N VAL A 229 47.82 -19.95 21.85
CA VAL A 229 48.44 -21.13 22.47
C VAL A 229 49.84 -21.34 21.93
N ASP A 230 50.04 -21.31 20.61
CA ASP A 230 51.36 -21.55 20.02
C ASP A 230 52.36 -20.48 20.45
N ARG A 231 52.00 -19.18 20.43
CA ARG A 231 52.91 -18.13 20.90
C ARG A 231 53.17 -18.19 22.40
N ALA A 232 52.13 -18.28 23.22
CA ALA A 232 52.29 -18.22 24.67
C ALA A 232 53.05 -19.44 25.21
N VAL A 233 52.78 -20.63 24.67
CA VAL A 233 53.47 -21.85 25.09
C VAL A 233 54.91 -21.88 24.57
N LEU A 234 55.16 -21.58 23.28
CA LEU A 234 56.52 -21.63 22.75
C LEU A 234 57.42 -20.56 23.35
N ASP A 235 56.98 -19.30 23.47
CA ASP A 235 57.83 -18.24 24.02
C ASP A 235 58.14 -18.46 25.52
N VAL A 236 57.20 -19.01 26.30
CA VAL A 236 57.43 -19.35 27.71
C VAL A 236 58.36 -20.55 27.84
N VAL A 237 58.20 -21.58 27.01
CA VAL A 237 59.10 -22.75 27.02
C VAL A 237 60.52 -22.34 26.62
N ASP A 238 60.67 -21.61 25.52
CA ASP A 238 61.99 -21.20 25.03
C ASP A 238 62.70 -20.23 25.98
N ARG A 239 61.98 -19.29 26.61
CA ARG A 239 62.64 -18.34 27.52
C ARG A 239 62.77 -18.81 28.95
N VAL A 240 61.79 -19.52 29.49
CA VAL A 240 61.80 -19.88 30.92
C VAL A 240 62.44 -21.23 31.13
N VAL A 241 62.18 -22.21 30.26
CA VAL A 241 62.74 -23.55 30.43
C VAL A 241 64.18 -23.60 29.94
N LEU A 242 64.48 -23.12 28.72
CA LEU A 242 65.85 -23.21 28.20
C LEU A 242 66.81 -22.27 28.95
N ASP A 243 66.49 -20.99 29.20
CA ASP A 243 67.43 -20.12 29.94
C ASP A 243 67.63 -20.57 31.40
N ALA A 244 66.60 -21.12 32.06
CA ALA A 244 66.74 -21.61 33.43
C ALA A 244 67.56 -22.91 33.47
N VAL A 245 67.33 -23.82 32.53
CA VAL A 245 68.10 -25.07 32.41
C VAL A 245 69.54 -24.76 31.99
N ASP A 246 69.76 -23.91 30.99
CA ASP A 246 71.11 -23.55 30.54
C ASP A 246 71.90 -22.84 31.64
N ARG A 247 71.31 -21.88 32.37
CA ARG A 247 72.00 -21.28 33.52
C ARG A 247 72.27 -22.29 34.63
N ALA A 248 71.27 -23.07 35.03
CA ALA A 248 71.44 -24.02 36.14
C ALA A 248 72.43 -25.14 35.82
N VAL A 249 72.43 -25.64 34.58
CA VAL A 249 73.31 -26.73 34.15
C VAL A 249 74.71 -26.21 33.85
N LEU A 250 74.87 -25.10 33.11
CA LEU A 250 76.22 -24.58 32.79
C LEU A 250 76.93 -24.04 34.02
N ASP A 251 76.28 -23.31 34.93
CA ASP A 251 76.96 -22.81 36.14
C ASP A 251 77.39 -23.96 37.06
N VAL A 252 76.62 -25.05 37.15
CA VAL A 252 77.00 -26.23 37.92
C VAL A 252 78.11 -27.02 37.23
N VAL A 253 78.04 -27.21 35.91
CA VAL A 253 79.07 -27.93 35.16
C VAL A 253 80.39 -27.17 35.15
N ASP A 254 80.40 -25.87 34.87
CA ASP A 254 81.64 -25.08 34.85
C ASP A 254 82.28 -24.97 36.23
N ARG A 255 81.49 -24.88 37.32
CA ARG A 255 82.07 -24.83 38.67
C ARG A 255 82.48 -26.19 39.23
N VAL A 256 81.73 -27.25 38.95
CA VAL A 256 82.00 -28.55 39.57
C VAL A 256 82.92 -29.41 38.70
N VAL A 257 82.74 -29.40 37.38
CA VAL A 257 83.54 -30.25 36.48
C VAL A 257 84.93 -29.66 36.24
N LEU A 258 85.07 -28.35 35.97
CA LEU A 258 86.40 -27.78 35.70
C LEU A 258 87.28 -27.72 36.94
N ASP A 259 86.77 -27.31 38.11
CA ASP A 259 87.60 -27.28 39.34
C ASP A 259 88.01 -28.68 39.81
N VAL A 260 87.18 -29.71 39.61
CA VAL A 260 87.53 -31.09 39.95
C VAL A 260 88.49 -31.68 38.90
N VAL A 261 88.26 -31.44 37.61
CA VAL A 261 89.10 -31.97 36.53
C VAL A 261 90.47 -31.30 36.52
N ASP A 262 90.59 -29.98 36.68
CA ASP A 262 91.89 -29.29 36.69
C ASP A 262 92.72 -29.70 37.91
N ARG A 263 92.10 -29.93 39.08
CA ARG A 263 92.84 -30.42 40.25
C ARG A 263 93.25 -31.89 40.16
N VAL A 264 92.45 -32.75 39.52
CA VAL A 264 92.73 -34.19 39.48
C VAL A 264 93.59 -34.58 38.28
N VAL A 265 93.43 -33.92 37.13
CA VAL A 265 94.10 -34.31 35.87
C VAL A 265 95.48 -33.65 35.70
N LEU A 266 95.69 -32.42 36.18
CA LEU A 266 97.00 -31.76 35.98
C LEU A 266 98.07 -32.24 36.99
N ASP A 267 97.71 -32.54 38.24
CA ASP A 267 98.69 -33.08 39.20
C ASP A 267 99.05 -34.56 38.92
N ALA A 268 98.16 -35.31 38.25
CA ALA A 268 98.41 -36.70 37.89
C ALA A 268 99.28 -36.86 36.62
N VAL A 269 99.25 -35.91 35.70
CA VAL A 269 99.88 -36.06 34.37
C VAL A 269 101.29 -35.47 34.29
N ASP A 270 101.70 -34.55 35.16
CA ASP A 270 103.06 -33.95 35.10
C ASP A 270 104.17 -34.75 35.81
N ARG A 271 103.97 -36.04 36.08
CA ARG A 271 105.05 -36.90 36.63
C ARG A 271 105.20 -38.30 36.04
N ALA A 272 104.50 -38.65 34.97
CA ALA A 272 104.55 -40.02 34.46
C ALA A 272 104.48 -40.16 32.94
N VAL A 273 105.37 -39.49 32.19
CA VAL A 273 105.70 -39.94 30.82
C VAL A 273 107.20 -39.72 30.52
N LEU A 274 108.04 -40.64 30.98
CA LEU A 274 109.26 -41.09 30.28
C LEU A 274 109.64 -42.48 30.82
N ASP A 275 109.39 -43.50 29.99
CA ASP A 275 109.92 -44.87 29.97
C ASP A 275 110.32 -45.54 31.29
N MET A 276 109.43 -46.40 31.80
CA MET A 276 109.55 -47.87 31.76
C MET A 276 108.67 -48.48 32.87
N VAL A 277 107.84 -49.47 32.50
CA VAL A 277 106.91 -50.25 33.35
C VAL A 277 105.65 -49.46 33.77
N GLY A 278 104.42 -49.93 33.63
CA GLY A 278 103.88 -51.25 33.30
C GLY A 278 102.40 -51.26 33.71
N ARG A 279 101.65 -52.25 33.20
CA ARG A 279 100.20 -52.45 33.31
C ARG A 279 99.61 -52.61 34.74
N ALA A 280 100.31 -52.20 35.78
CA ALA A 280 99.81 -52.20 37.16
C ALA A 280 99.35 -50.81 37.65
N VAL A 281 99.68 -49.73 36.92
CA VAL A 281 99.34 -48.36 37.34
C VAL A 281 97.94 -47.94 36.90
N LEU A 282 97.43 -48.43 35.76
CA LEU A 282 96.09 -48.09 35.28
C LEU A 282 94.96 -48.60 36.21
N ASP A 283 95.11 -49.79 36.79
CA ASP A 283 94.06 -50.38 37.65
C ASP A 283 93.92 -49.67 39.02
N MET A 284 94.99 -49.01 39.50
CA MET A 284 94.95 -48.22 40.74
C MET A 284 94.45 -46.79 40.47
N VAL A 285 94.78 -46.22 39.30
CA VAL A 285 94.34 -44.87 38.91
C VAL A 285 92.85 -44.87 38.55
N ASP A 286 92.35 -45.90 37.86
CA ASP A 286 90.93 -45.99 37.49
C ASP A 286 90.00 -46.09 38.71
N ARG A 287 90.37 -46.85 39.75
CA ARG A 287 89.51 -47.00 40.94
C ARG A 287 89.49 -45.80 41.87
N ALA A 288 90.60 -45.07 42.00
CA ALA A 288 90.67 -43.94 42.93
C ALA A 288 90.08 -42.65 42.34
N VAL A 289 90.22 -42.46 41.02
CA VAL A 289 89.74 -41.25 40.34
C VAL A 289 88.25 -41.35 40.01
N LEU A 290 87.74 -42.50 39.52
CA LEU A 290 86.32 -42.64 39.18
C LEU A 290 85.40 -42.65 40.42
N ASP A 291 85.74 -43.36 41.50
CA ASP A 291 84.84 -43.45 42.67
C ASP A 291 84.68 -42.13 43.43
N VAL A 292 85.70 -41.27 43.43
CA VAL A 292 85.65 -39.94 44.07
C VAL A 292 84.91 -38.94 43.17
N VAL A 293 85.10 -39.01 41.86
CA VAL A 293 84.43 -38.14 40.89
C VAL A 293 82.95 -38.50 40.78
N ASP A 294 82.59 -39.78 40.66
CA ASP A 294 81.19 -40.19 40.50
C ASP A 294 80.33 -39.85 41.72
N ARG A 295 80.81 -40.07 42.96
CA ARG A 295 80.02 -39.76 44.16
C ARG A 295 79.87 -38.26 44.44
N ALA A 296 80.92 -37.47 44.22
CA ALA A 296 80.88 -36.05 44.56
C ALA A 296 80.16 -35.21 43.51
N VAL A 297 80.29 -35.57 42.23
CA VAL A 297 79.67 -34.83 41.12
C VAL A 297 78.19 -35.18 40.98
N LEU A 298 77.81 -36.47 41.03
CA LEU A 298 76.39 -36.86 40.85
C LEU A 298 75.48 -36.38 42.00
N ASP A 299 75.89 -36.52 43.27
CA ASP A 299 75.04 -36.12 44.41
C ASP A 299 74.80 -34.59 44.49
N VAL A 300 75.75 -33.78 44.03
CA VAL A 300 75.61 -32.31 43.99
C VAL A 300 74.77 -31.87 42.78
N VAL A 301 74.96 -32.52 41.64
CA VAL A 301 74.19 -32.23 40.42
C VAL A 301 72.72 -32.60 40.60
N ASP A 302 72.40 -33.79 41.11
CA ASP A 302 71.01 -34.23 41.25
C ASP A 302 70.21 -33.36 42.23
N ARG A 303 70.80 -32.95 43.36
CA ARG A 303 70.08 -32.14 44.35
C ARG A 303 69.87 -30.69 43.94
N VAL A 304 70.84 -30.07 43.27
CA VAL A 304 70.78 -28.63 42.97
C VAL A 304 70.04 -28.38 41.65
N VAL A 305 70.21 -29.24 40.66
CA VAL A 305 69.57 -29.07 39.35
C VAL A 305 68.08 -29.40 39.42
N LEU A 306 67.67 -30.52 40.03
CA LEU A 306 66.26 -30.90 40.07
C LEU A 306 65.40 -29.96 40.93
N ASP A 307 65.84 -29.59 42.14
CA ASP A 307 65.05 -28.70 43.03
C ASP A 307 64.94 -27.26 42.48
N ALA A 308 65.96 -26.77 41.74
CA ALA A 308 65.90 -25.45 41.12
C ALA A 308 65.01 -25.44 39.88
N VAL A 309 65.09 -26.47 39.04
CA VAL A 309 64.31 -26.59 37.80
C VAL A 309 62.82 -26.79 38.12
N ASP A 310 62.46 -27.71 39.03
CA ASP A 310 61.05 -28.00 39.34
C ASP A 310 60.31 -26.80 39.92
N ARG A 311 60.95 -26.02 40.81
CA ARG A 311 60.28 -24.90 41.50
C ARG A 311 60.10 -23.67 40.60
N VAL A 312 61.06 -23.40 39.73
CA VAL A 312 61.04 -22.21 38.87
C VAL A 312 60.17 -22.45 37.64
N VAL A 313 60.29 -23.63 37.01
CA VAL A 313 59.56 -23.94 35.79
C VAL A 313 58.06 -24.04 36.04
N ILE A 314 57.62 -24.82 37.04
CA ILE A 314 56.19 -25.08 37.24
C ILE A 314 55.43 -23.80 37.66
N ASN A 315 55.96 -23.03 38.62
CA ASN A 315 55.26 -21.84 39.11
C ASN A 315 55.26 -20.67 38.13
N ALA A 316 56.31 -20.55 37.29
CA ALA A 316 56.36 -19.52 36.25
C ALA A 316 55.45 -19.87 35.08
N VAL A 317 55.42 -21.14 34.65
CA VAL A 317 54.57 -21.61 33.55
C VAL A 317 53.09 -21.48 33.92
N ASP A 318 52.66 -21.97 35.09
CA ASP A 318 51.24 -21.95 35.46
C ASP A 318 50.67 -20.52 35.55
N ARG A 319 51.41 -19.56 36.16
CA ARG A 319 50.93 -18.18 36.28
C ARG A 319 50.95 -17.41 34.97
N VAL A 320 52.04 -17.54 34.20
CA VAL A 320 52.22 -16.71 33.01
C VAL A 320 51.38 -17.22 31.84
N VAL A 321 51.25 -18.54 31.70
CA VAL A 321 50.48 -19.12 30.59
C VAL A 321 48.98 -18.93 30.81
N LEU A 322 48.44 -19.22 32.00
CA LEU A 322 46.99 -19.10 32.22
C LEU A 322 46.51 -17.65 32.17
N ASP A 323 47.18 -16.72 32.85
CA ASP A 323 46.76 -15.30 32.86
C ASP A 323 46.92 -14.65 31.47
N ALA A 324 47.95 -15.02 30.70
CA ALA A 324 48.13 -14.49 29.34
C ALA A 324 47.13 -15.09 28.34
N VAL A 325 46.83 -16.38 28.44
CA VAL A 325 45.86 -17.06 27.56
C VAL A 325 44.45 -16.55 27.82
N ASP A 326 44.03 -16.45 29.09
CA ASP A 326 42.66 -15.99 29.41
C ASP A 326 42.40 -14.56 28.92
N ILE A 327 43.34 -13.63 29.15
CA ILE A 327 43.17 -12.24 28.72
C ILE A 327 43.27 -12.11 27.19
N ALA A 328 44.25 -12.77 26.57
CA ALA A 328 44.46 -12.61 25.12
C ALA A 328 43.37 -13.31 24.29
N VAL A 329 42.89 -14.48 24.72
CA VAL A 329 41.82 -15.19 23.99
C VAL A 329 40.50 -14.43 24.08
N LEU A 330 40.10 -13.96 25.27
CA LEU A 330 38.85 -13.21 25.43
C LEU A 330 38.85 -11.90 24.63
N ASP A 331 39.90 -11.08 24.76
CA ASP A 331 39.96 -9.79 24.06
C ASP A 331 40.04 -9.95 22.53
N VAL A 332 40.74 -10.96 22.03
CA VAL A 332 40.85 -11.21 20.58
C VAL A 332 39.55 -11.79 20.04
N VAL A 333 38.92 -12.73 20.73
CA VAL A 333 37.66 -13.35 20.30
C VAL A 333 36.54 -12.32 20.30
N ASP A 334 36.34 -11.58 21.40
CA ASP A 334 35.25 -10.59 21.48
C ASP A 334 35.40 -9.51 20.40
N ARG A 335 36.61 -9.00 20.19
CA ARG A 335 36.85 -7.93 19.22
C ARG A 335 36.79 -8.42 17.79
N ALA A 336 37.34 -9.59 17.48
CA ALA A 336 37.35 -10.13 16.12
C ALA A 336 35.97 -10.65 15.71
N VAL A 337 35.22 -11.30 16.62
CA VAL A 337 33.87 -11.79 16.33
C VAL A 337 32.92 -10.62 16.13
N LEU A 338 32.92 -9.61 17.00
CA LEU A 338 32.04 -8.44 16.84
C LEU A 338 32.36 -7.66 15.56
N ASP A 339 33.63 -7.35 15.29
CA ASP A 339 34.01 -6.60 14.07
C ASP A 339 33.73 -7.40 12.78
N ALA A 340 33.89 -8.72 12.80
CA ALA A 340 33.62 -9.58 11.64
C ALA A 340 32.11 -9.74 11.39
N VAL A 341 31.33 -9.97 12.44
CA VAL A 341 29.87 -10.11 12.34
C VAL A 341 29.25 -8.79 11.94
N ASP A 342 29.58 -7.68 12.60
CA ASP A 342 28.97 -6.38 12.31
C ASP A 342 29.31 -5.93 10.89
N ARG A 343 30.57 -6.02 10.45
CA ARG A 343 30.91 -5.64 9.08
C ARG A 343 30.26 -6.54 8.05
N ALA A 344 30.38 -7.86 8.19
CA ALA A 344 29.96 -8.75 7.12
C ALA A 344 28.43 -8.92 7.05
N VAL A 345 27.71 -8.89 8.18
CA VAL A 345 26.24 -8.93 8.19
C VAL A 345 25.69 -7.64 7.60
N LEU A 346 26.15 -6.46 8.04
CA LEU A 346 25.62 -5.19 7.53
C LEU A 346 25.92 -5.00 6.04
N ASP A 347 27.18 -5.22 5.62
CA ASP A 347 27.55 -5.03 4.21
C ASP A 347 26.87 -6.04 3.26
N MET A 348 26.57 -7.25 3.74
CA MET A 348 25.92 -8.26 2.91
C MET A 348 24.41 -8.06 2.88
N VAL A 349 23.78 -7.75 4.02
CA VAL A 349 22.35 -7.48 4.09
C VAL A 349 22.02 -6.23 3.27
N ASP A 350 22.79 -5.14 3.43
CA ASP A 350 22.55 -3.92 2.65
C ASP A 350 22.71 -4.20 1.16
N ARG A 351 23.80 -4.83 0.72
CA ARG A 351 23.99 -5.12 -0.72
C ARG A 351 22.93 -6.07 -1.27
N ALA A 352 22.58 -7.11 -0.54
CA ALA A 352 21.67 -8.12 -1.06
C ALA A 352 20.20 -7.68 -1.05
N VAL A 353 19.77 -6.95 -0.02
CA VAL A 353 18.45 -6.33 0.02
C VAL A 353 18.36 -5.28 -1.10
N GLN A 354 19.39 -4.47 -1.26
CA GLN A 354 19.39 -3.40 -2.27
C GLN A 354 19.45 -3.96 -3.70
N ASP A 355 20.28 -4.97 -3.97
CA ASP A 355 20.32 -5.65 -5.28
C ASP A 355 19.02 -6.40 -5.60
N MET A 356 18.35 -6.98 -4.60
CA MET A 356 17.07 -7.66 -4.79
C MET A 356 15.95 -6.66 -5.05
N VAL A 357 15.88 -5.56 -4.29
CA VAL A 357 14.89 -4.50 -4.51
C VAL A 357 15.08 -3.90 -5.89
N ASP A 358 16.31 -3.57 -6.27
CA ASP A 358 16.59 -2.95 -7.56
C ASP A 358 16.34 -3.90 -8.74
N ARG A 359 16.54 -5.21 -8.60
CA ARG A 359 16.27 -6.15 -9.70
C ARG A 359 14.84 -6.65 -9.75
N VAL A 360 14.25 -6.96 -8.62
CA VAL A 360 12.95 -7.64 -8.58
C VAL A 360 11.84 -6.63 -8.47
N VAL A 361 11.95 -5.66 -7.57
CA VAL A 361 10.89 -4.66 -7.41
C VAL A 361 10.87 -3.73 -8.61
N LEU A 362 12.01 -3.16 -9.02
CA LEU A 362 12.00 -2.26 -10.18
C LEU A 362 11.67 -2.99 -11.49
N ASP A 363 12.21 -4.17 -11.81
CA ASP A 363 11.82 -4.83 -13.08
C ASP A 363 10.37 -5.33 -13.07
N VAL A 364 9.85 -5.83 -11.94
CA VAL A 364 8.45 -6.28 -11.86
C VAL A 364 7.51 -5.09 -11.89
N VAL A 365 7.82 -4.02 -11.15
CA VAL A 365 7.06 -2.77 -11.15
C VAL A 365 7.16 -2.13 -12.53
N ASP A 366 8.33 -1.91 -13.08
CA ASP A 366 8.49 -1.31 -14.40
C ASP A 366 7.82 -2.15 -15.47
N ARG A 367 7.93 -3.48 -15.46
CA ARG A 367 7.28 -4.31 -16.48
C ARG A 367 5.76 -4.39 -16.32
N ALA A 368 5.24 -4.47 -15.09
CA ALA A 368 3.80 -4.45 -14.84
C ALA A 368 3.19 -3.07 -15.09
N VAL A 369 3.89 -2.00 -14.70
CA VAL A 369 3.53 -0.60 -14.95
C VAL A 369 3.63 -0.30 -16.43
N LEU A 370 4.70 -0.70 -17.14
CA LEU A 370 4.85 -0.51 -18.58
C LEU A 370 3.81 -1.32 -19.36
N ASP A 371 3.57 -2.59 -19.05
CA ASP A 371 2.51 -3.35 -19.75
C ASP A 371 1.11 -2.79 -19.46
N ALA A 372 0.86 -2.25 -18.27
CA ALA A 372 -0.38 -1.54 -17.95
C ALA A 372 -0.49 -0.20 -18.70
N VAL A 373 0.58 0.58 -18.76
CA VAL A 373 0.61 1.94 -19.35
C VAL A 373 0.64 1.90 -20.88
N ASP A 374 1.39 0.98 -21.51
CA ASP A 374 1.53 0.88 -22.97
C ASP A 374 0.41 0.06 -23.65
N ARG A 375 -0.33 -0.80 -22.93
CA ARG A 375 -1.43 -1.62 -23.50
C ARG A 375 -2.80 -1.32 -22.88
N GLY A 376 -3.07 -0.07 -22.53
CA GLY A 376 -4.35 0.35 -21.97
C GLY A 376 -5.54 -0.16 -22.80
N ARG A 377 -6.62 -0.58 -22.13
CA ARG A 377 -7.83 -1.17 -22.73
C ARG A 377 -8.32 -0.44 -23.99
N ARG A 378 -8.19 0.89 -24.03
CA ARG A 378 -8.47 1.71 -25.21
C ARG A 378 -7.72 1.26 -26.47
N GLU A 379 -6.41 1.01 -26.38
CA GLU A 379 -5.59 0.67 -27.54
C GLU A 379 -5.95 -0.72 -28.08
N GLN A 380 -6.31 -1.65 -27.20
CA GLN A 380 -6.85 -2.96 -27.55
C GLN A 380 -8.16 -2.82 -28.35
N GLU A 381 -9.09 -1.99 -27.87
CA GLU A 381 -10.37 -1.71 -28.53
C GLU A 381 -10.22 -0.94 -29.86
N LEU A 382 -9.23 -0.03 -29.94
CA LEU A 382 -8.90 0.66 -31.19
C LEU A 382 -8.15 -0.24 -32.18
N HIS A 383 -7.49 -1.29 -31.71
CA HIS A 383 -6.87 -2.32 -32.54
C HIS A 383 -7.90 -3.33 -33.05
N SER A 384 -8.83 -3.76 -32.20
CA SER A 384 -9.91 -4.70 -32.56
C SER A 384 -10.80 -4.14 -33.67
N VAL A 385 -11.08 -2.82 -33.66
CA VAL A 385 -11.89 -2.16 -34.68
C VAL A 385 -11.16 -0.96 -35.29
N PRO A 386 -10.45 -1.14 -36.43
CA PRO A 386 -9.67 -0.08 -37.08
C PRO A 386 -10.50 1.15 -37.51
N LYS A 387 -11.82 1.00 -37.70
CA LYS A 387 -12.73 2.13 -37.96
C LYS A 387 -12.75 3.12 -36.79
N TRP A 388 -12.75 2.63 -35.54
CA TRP A 388 -12.74 3.49 -34.36
C TRP A 388 -11.45 4.28 -34.23
N ARG A 389 -10.31 3.69 -34.58
CA ARG A 389 -9.02 4.39 -34.64
C ARG A 389 -9.04 5.60 -35.57
N LYS A 390 -9.73 5.49 -36.73
CA LYS A 390 -9.90 6.64 -37.64
C LYS A 390 -10.75 7.74 -37.01
N TYR A 391 -11.89 7.39 -36.41
CA TYR A 391 -12.76 8.35 -35.73
C TYR A 391 -12.09 9.00 -34.51
N TRP A 392 -11.33 8.24 -33.74
CA TRP A 392 -10.55 8.74 -32.60
C TRP A 392 -9.54 9.81 -33.03
N LYS A 393 -8.78 9.55 -34.11
CA LYS A 393 -7.87 10.54 -34.69
C LYS A 393 -8.60 11.79 -35.19
N LEU A 394 -9.82 11.66 -35.71
CA LEU A 394 -10.64 12.80 -36.13
C LEU A 394 -11.11 13.64 -34.93
N ILE A 395 -11.51 13.00 -33.83
CA ILE A 395 -11.89 13.69 -32.59
C ILE A 395 -10.69 14.49 -32.07
N GLN A 396 -9.51 13.87 -31.98
CA GLN A 396 -8.28 14.53 -31.53
C GLN A 396 -7.91 15.75 -32.39
N LYS A 397 -8.16 15.70 -33.71
CA LYS A 397 -7.94 16.83 -34.62
C LYS A 397 -8.99 17.93 -34.51
N ARG A 398 -10.23 17.58 -34.17
CA ARG A 398 -11.35 18.52 -34.03
C ARG A 398 -11.26 19.32 -32.73
N ASP A 399 -10.67 18.74 -31.70
CA ASP A 399 -10.57 19.36 -30.38
C ASP A 399 -9.65 20.58 -30.42
N LYS A 400 -10.24 21.76 -30.25
CA LYS A 400 -9.48 23.01 -30.11
C LYS A 400 -8.73 23.01 -28.77
N PRO A 401 -7.49 23.52 -28.71
CA PRO A 401 -6.71 23.53 -27.47
C PRO A 401 -7.40 24.31 -26.35
N GLU A 402 -8.09 25.41 -26.68
CA GLU A 402 -8.84 26.25 -25.73
C GLU A 402 -9.98 25.52 -25.01
N LEU A 403 -10.65 24.58 -25.69
CA LEU A 403 -11.78 23.82 -25.16
C LEU A 403 -11.37 22.47 -24.58
N LYS A 404 -10.10 22.11 -24.69
CA LYS A 404 -9.60 20.78 -24.36
C LYS A 404 -9.88 20.39 -22.92
N THR A 405 -9.63 21.29 -21.96
CA THR A 405 -9.87 21.03 -20.52
C THR A 405 -11.34 20.76 -20.22
N LYS A 406 -12.24 21.57 -20.79
CA LYS A 406 -13.69 21.38 -20.63
C LYS A 406 -14.14 20.04 -21.24
N LEU A 407 -13.70 19.75 -22.46
CA LEU A 407 -14.03 18.50 -23.15
C LEU A 407 -13.48 17.27 -22.43
N GLU A 408 -12.26 17.34 -21.90
CA GLU A 408 -11.67 16.26 -21.11
C GLU A 408 -12.42 16.02 -19.80
N TRP A 409 -12.90 17.10 -19.16
CA TRP A 409 -13.74 17.00 -17.97
C TRP A 409 -15.06 16.29 -18.28
N GLU A 410 -15.79 16.71 -19.32
CA GLU A 410 -17.06 16.12 -19.74
C GLU A 410 -16.90 14.63 -20.12
N ARG A 411 -15.84 14.29 -20.85
CA ARG A 411 -15.55 12.90 -21.27
C ARG A 411 -15.24 11.96 -20.11
N ARG A 412 -14.73 12.49 -19.00
CA ARG A 412 -14.42 11.74 -17.78
C ARG A 412 -15.56 11.77 -16.76
N PHE A 413 -16.63 12.52 -17.01
CA PHE A 413 -17.72 12.72 -16.06
C PHE A 413 -18.32 11.40 -15.56
N LEU A 414 -18.79 10.52 -16.46
CA LEU A 414 -19.41 9.25 -16.08
C LEU A 414 -18.44 8.32 -15.33
N GLN A 415 -17.16 8.31 -15.71
CA GLN A 415 -16.13 7.57 -14.96
C GLN A 415 -15.96 8.12 -13.55
N ARG A 416 -15.83 9.44 -13.39
CA ARG A 416 -15.70 10.09 -12.08
C ARG A 416 -16.93 9.82 -11.21
N LEU A 417 -18.11 9.81 -11.81
CA LEU A 417 -19.36 9.50 -11.13
C LEU A 417 -19.37 8.04 -10.65
N MET A 418 -18.90 7.08 -11.46
CA MET A 418 -18.72 5.68 -11.04
C MET A 418 -17.71 5.52 -9.91
N ILE A 419 -16.55 6.20 -9.99
CA ILE A 419 -15.54 6.19 -8.92
C ILE A 419 -16.14 6.71 -7.61
N ARG A 420 -16.89 7.82 -7.68
CA ARG A 420 -17.56 8.39 -6.52
C ARG A 420 -18.59 7.42 -5.93
N PHE A 421 -19.41 6.81 -6.77
CA PHE A 421 -20.35 5.78 -6.32
C PHE A 421 -19.64 4.62 -5.62
N MET A 422 -18.52 4.13 -6.16
CA MET A 422 -17.78 3.05 -5.53
C MET A 422 -17.26 3.44 -4.15
N LYS A 423 -16.74 4.67 -3.98
CA LYS A 423 -16.35 5.18 -2.65
C LYS A 423 -17.53 5.21 -1.66
N ILE A 424 -18.71 5.61 -2.12
CA ILE A 424 -19.92 5.64 -1.28
C ILE A 424 -20.38 4.22 -0.94
N LEU A 425 -20.32 3.30 -1.90
CA LEU A 425 -20.68 1.90 -1.71
C LEU A 425 -19.73 1.20 -0.72
N GLU A 426 -18.43 1.43 -0.85
CA GLU A 426 -17.38 0.90 0.02
C GLU A 426 -17.41 1.52 1.43
N SER A 427 -18.10 2.67 1.62
CA SER A 427 -18.30 3.28 2.94
C SER A 427 -19.39 2.58 3.79
N VAL A 428 -20.16 1.67 3.19
CA VAL A 428 -21.21 0.92 3.91
C VAL A 428 -20.55 -0.14 4.78
N PRO A 429 -20.76 -0.12 6.11
CA PRO A 429 -20.15 -1.11 7.00
C PRO A 429 -20.79 -2.49 6.81
N GLU A 430 -20.01 -3.55 7.08
CA GLU A 430 -20.49 -4.93 7.07
C GLU A 430 -21.61 -5.14 8.11
N ASP A 431 -21.37 -4.72 9.35
CA ASP A 431 -22.28 -4.82 10.47
C ASP A 431 -22.67 -3.44 11.04
N GLY A 432 -23.82 -3.34 11.70
CA GLY A 432 -24.29 -2.12 12.37
C GLY A 432 -25.36 -1.33 11.60
N GLU A 433 -25.65 -0.10 12.02
CA GLU A 433 -26.67 0.75 11.40
C GLU A 433 -26.19 1.31 10.05
N VAL A 434 -27.08 1.28 9.04
CA VAL A 434 -26.80 1.82 7.71
C VAL A 434 -27.71 3.02 7.45
N ASN A 435 -27.12 4.09 6.91
CA ASN A 435 -27.89 5.26 6.50
C ASN A 435 -28.74 4.93 5.25
N ASN A 436 -30.07 5.06 5.37
CA ASN A 436 -31.01 4.85 4.27
C ASN A 436 -30.72 5.73 3.05
N ASP A 437 -30.19 6.95 3.24
CA ASP A 437 -29.86 7.85 2.14
C ASP A 437 -28.72 7.27 1.27
N VAL A 438 -27.79 6.50 1.87
CA VAL A 438 -26.72 5.79 1.14
C VAL A 438 -27.32 4.66 0.29
N VAL A 439 -28.23 3.88 0.87
CA VAL A 439 -28.91 2.78 0.17
C VAL A 439 -29.69 3.32 -1.03
N HIS A 440 -30.50 4.37 -0.83
CA HIS A 440 -31.27 5.00 -1.89
C HIS A 440 -30.39 5.61 -2.98
N TYR A 441 -29.28 6.27 -2.61
CA TYR A 441 -28.31 6.75 -3.58
C TYR A 441 -27.76 5.60 -4.43
N CYS A 442 -27.38 4.49 -3.80
CA CYS A 442 -26.84 3.32 -4.49
C CYS A 442 -27.87 2.67 -5.43
N GLU A 443 -29.14 2.57 -5.01
CA GLU A 443 -30.24 2.07 -5.84
C GLU A 443 -30.47 2.94 -7.08
N ARG A 444 -30.53 4.27 -6.90
CA ARG A 444 -30.74 5.21 -8.01
C ARG A 444 -29.54 5.31 -8.93
N PHE A 445 -28.34 5.14 -8.40
CA PHE A 445 -27.15 5.02 -9.21
C PHE A 445 -27.20 3.77 -10.11
N LEU A 446 -27.54 2.60 -9.56
CA LEU A 446 -27.68 1.40 -10.38
C LEU A 446 -28.80 1.52 -11.43
N GLU A 447 -29.91 2.19 -11.10
CA GLU A 447 -30.97 2.50 -12.06
C GLU A 447 -30.43 3.31 -13.26
N LEU A 448 -29.63 4.37 -13.00
CA LEU A 448 -28.96 5.14 -14.04
C LEU A 448 -28.05 4.25 -14.91
N ILE A 449 -27.23 3.39 -14.31
CA ILE A 449 -26.34 2.49 -15.05
C ILE A 449 -27.14 1.52 -15.93
N ILE A 450 -28.25 1.00 -15.43
CA ILE A 450 -29.13 0.09 -16.16
C ILE A 450 -29.77 0.77 -17.36
N ASP A 451 -30.25 1.99 -17.20
CA ASP A 451 -30.89 2.75 -18.27
C ASP A 451 -29.86 3.14 -19.35
N LEU A 452 -28.64 3.49 -18.95
CA LEU A 452 -27.52 3.70 -19.87
C LEU A 452 -27.17 2.43 -20.66
N GLU A 453 -27.17 1.26 -20.03
CA GLU A 453 -26.95 -0.04 -20.71
C GLU A 453 -28.18 -0.53 -21.50
N ALA A 454 -29.38 0.00 -21.21
CA ALA A 454 -30.61 -0.40 -21.89
C ALA A 454 -30.71 0.16 -23.30
N LEU A 455 -30.19 1.36 -23.52
CA LEU A 455 -30.33 2.09 -24.77
C LEU A 455 -29.08 1.92 -25.64
N LEU A 456 -29.25 1.52 -26.90
CA LEU A 456 -28.12 1.31 -27.83
C LEU A 456 -27.23 2.56 -28.01
N PRO A 457 -27.77 3.80 -28.13
CA PRO A 457 -26.96 4.99 -28.33
C PRO A 457 -26.01 5.32 -27.17
N THR A 458 -26.40 5.01 -25.93
CA THR A 458 -25.62 5.25 -24.72
C THR A 458 -24.68 4.09 -24.43
N ARG A 459 -25.16 2.85 -24.56
CA ARG A 459 -24.42 1.61 -24.26
C ARG A 459 -23.14 1.45 -25.06
N ARG A 460 -23.16 1.78 -26.36
CA ARG A 460 -22.12 1.38 -27.33
C ARG A 460 -20.69 1.66 -26.88
N PHE A 461 -20.43 2.84 -26.32
CA PHE A 461 -19.10 3.23 -25.85
C PHE A 461 -18.98 3.18 -24.33
N PHE A 462 -20.13 3.32 -23.63
CA PHE A 462 -20.20 3.26 -22.18
C PHE A 462 -19.90 1.88 -21.62
N ASN A 463 -20.36 0.81 -22.27
CA ASN A 463 -20.17 -0.57 -21.82
C ASN A 463 -18.69 -0.92 -21.60
N THR A 464 -17.81 -0.53 -22.53
CA THR A 464 -16.35 -0.69 -22.38
C THR A 464 -15.81 0.02 -21.14
N VAL A 465 -16.32 1.21 -20.83
CA VAL A 465 -15.89 2.02 -19.67
C VAL A 465 -16.45 1.45 -18.37
N LEU A 466 -17.70 0.96 -18.39
CA LEU A 466 -18.35 0.30 -17.27
C LEU A 466 -17.58 -0.95 -16.83
N ASP A 467 -17.20 -1.78 -17.80
CA ASP A 467 -16.39 -2.97 -17.58
C ASP A 467 -14.99 -2.62 -17.07
N ASP A 468 -14.38 -1.53 -17.54
CA ASP A 468 -13.03 -1.08 -17.15
C ASP A 468 -12.99 -0.62 -15.69
N CYS A 469 -14.12 -0.09 -15.21
CA CYS A 469 -14.28 0.30 -13.83
C CYS A 469 -14.55 -0.90 -12.91
N HIS A 470 -14.70 -2.12 -13.45
CA HIS A 470 -15.06 -3.33 -12.69
C HIS A 470 -16.30 -3.15 -11.80
N LEU A 471 -17.22 -2.26 -12.21
CA LEU A 471 -18.35 -1.84 -11.38
C LEU A 471 -19.20 -3.03 -10.94
N VAL A 472 -19.49 -3.94 -11.86
CA VAL A 472 -20.35 -5.11 -11.62
C VAL A 472 -19.76 -6.02 -10.55
N VAL A 473 -18.45 -6.27 -10.63
CA VAL A 473 -17.72 -7.14 -9.69
C VAL A 473 -17.70 -6.49 -8.31
N ARG A 474 -17.36 -5.20 -8.24
CA ARG A 474 -17.34 -4.45 -6.97
C ARG A 474 -18.72 -4.36 -6.34
N CYS A 475 -19.78 -4.15 -7.11
CA CYS A 475 -21.15 -4.18 -6.60
C CYS A 475 -21.52 -5.55 -6.01
N HIS A 476 -21.03 -6.65 -6.59
CA HIS A 476 -21.30 -7.99 -6.07
C HIS A 476 -20.53 -8.31 -4.79
N LEU A 477 -19.30 -7.81 -4.67
CA LEU A 477 -18.47 -7.98 -3.48
C LEU A 477 -18.84 -7.01 -2.34
N ALA A 478 -19.60 -5.96 -2.63
CA ALA A 478 -19.96 -4.96 -1.64
C ALA A 478 -20.82 -5.53 -0.51
N SER A 479 -20.52 -5.12 0.71
CA SER A 479 -21.20 -5.54 1.94
C SER A 479 -22.71 -5.29 1.88
N LEU A 480 -23.15 -4.23 1.18
CA LEU A 480 -24.57 -3.92 0.98
C LEU A 480 -25.38 -5.09 0.39
N THR A 481 -24.79 -5.94 -0.46
CA THR A 481 -25.50 -7.08 -1.07
C THR A 481 -25.82 -8.22 -0.11
N GLN A 482 -25.08 -8.30 1.00
CA GLN A 482 -25.24 -9.32 2.03
C GLN A 482 -26.30 -8.93 3.07
N ARG A 483 -26.76 -7.67 3.00
CA ARG A 483 -27.68 -7.06 3.97
C ARG A 483 -29.13 -7.07 3.52
N LEU A 484 -30.05 -7.09 4.49
CA LEU A 484 -31.50 -7.04 4.23
C LEU A 484 -31.93 -5.70 3.63
N GLU A 485 -31.31 -4.60 4.04
CA GLU A 485 -31.58 -3.25 3.53
C GLU A 485 -31.15 -3.12 2.05
N GLY A 486 -30.15 -3.89 1.62
CA GLY A 486 -29.67 -3.93 0.24
C GLY A 486 -30.38 -4.93 -0.67
N ASN A 487 -31.51 -5.51 -0.25
CA ASN A 487 -32.24 -6.50 -1.06
C ASN A 487 -32.63 -5.98 -2.46
N LEU A 488 -33.13 -4.75 -2.54
CA LEU A 488 -33.49 -4.14 -3.82
C LEU A 488 -32.23 -3.86 -4.65
N PHE A 489 -31.17 -3.33 -4.04
CA PHE A 489 -29.86 -3.15 -4.67
C PHE A 489 -29.31 -4.48 -5.25
N SER A 490 -29.37 -5.55 -4.48
CA SER A 490 -28.94 -6.90 -4.88
C SER A 490 -29.77 -7.43 -6.06
N GLN A 491 -31.10 -7.31 -6.01
CA GLN A 491 -31.98 -7.69 -7.13
C GLN A 491 -31.67 -6.90 -8.41
N ILE A 492 -31.47 -5.59 -8.28
CA ILE A 492 -31.14 -4.70 -9.40
C ILE A 492 -29.79 -5.09 -10.03
N CYS A 493 -28.77 -5.31 -9.19
CA CYS A 493 -27.44 -5.72 -9.63
C CYS A 493 -27.45 -7.11 -10.31
N LEU A 494 -28.08 -8.10 -9.68
CA LEU A 494 -28.09 -9.49 -10.13
C LEU A 494 -28.92 -9.71 -11.39
N ILE A 495 -30.12 -9.11 -11.48
CA ILE A 495 -31.08 -9.42 -12.54
C ILE A 495 -30.81 -8.61 -13.81
N ARG A 496 -30.45 -7.33 -13.68
CA ARG A 496 -30.44 -6.39 -14.83
C ARG A 496 -29.06 -6.13 -15.40
N LEU A 497 -28.02 -6.03 -14.55
CA LEU A 497 -26.65 -5.81 -15.03
C LEU A 497 -26.02 -7.11 -15.56
N ILE A 498 -26.10 -8.20 -14.79
CA ILE A 498 -25.39 -9.46 -15.13
C ILE A 498 -26.01 -10.16 -16.34
N LYS A 499 -27.35 -10.29 -16.42
CA LYS A 499 -28.01 -10.93 -17.57
C LYS A 499 -27.79 -10.18 -18.88
N ARG A 500 -27.66 -8.85 -18.84
CA ARG A 500 -27.35 -8.08 -20.04
C ARG A 500 -25.87 -8.15 -20.38
N ALA A 501 -24.96 -8.04 -19.42
CA ALA A 501 -23.53 -8.21 -19.67
C ALA A 501 -23.22 -9.57 -20.36
N THR A 502 -23.81 -10.67 -19.87
CA THR A 502 -23.66 -12.00 -20.50
C THR A 502 -24.30 -12.12 -21.88
N VAL A 503 -25.49 -11.56 -22.10
CA VAL A 503 -26.14 -11.56 -23.43
C VAL A 503 -25.39 -10.66 -24.43
N THR A 504 -24.67 -9.64 -23.96
CA THR A 504 -23.84 -8.76 -24.81
C THR A 504 -22.65 -9.51 -25.40
N ILE A 505 -21.97 -10.32 -24.58
CA ILE A 505 -20.83 -11.13 -25.02
C ILE A 505 -21.26 -12.10 -26.13
N ALA A 506 -22.47 -12.66 -26.04
CA ALA A 506 -23.00 -13.60 -27.02
C ALA A 506 -23.52 -13.00 -28.34
N ILE A 507 -23.70 -11.67 -28.43
CA ILE A 507 -24.19 -10.99 -29.65
C ILE A 507 -23.07 -10.24 -30.38
N LEU A 508 -21.94 -9.99 -29.72
CA LEU A 508 -20.74 -9.36 -30.29
C LEU A 508 -19.57 -10.33 -30.56
N SER A 509 -19.72 -11.61 -30.18
CA SER A 509 -18.93 -12.74 -30.72
C SER A 509 -19.65 -13.34 -31.93
#